data_AF-A0A1F8Q2G5-F1
#
_entry.id   AF-A0A1F8Q2G5-F1
#
_cell.length_a   1.000
_cell.length_b   1.000
_cell.length_c   1.000
_cell.angle_alpha   90.00
_cell.angle_beta   90.00
_cell.angle_gamma   90.00
#
_symmetry.space_group_name_H-M   'P 1'
#
loop_
_entity.id
_entity.type
_entity.pdbx_description
1 polymer ?
#
loop_
_entity_poly.entity_id
_entity_poly.type
_entity_poly.pdbx_seq_one_letter_code
_entity_poly.pdbx_strand_id
1 'polypeptide(L)'
;KSLVPGRFIKVRKMKEQEEDGDLPAIAAAMQVLGASYVETLDTKGTDGSNPHLGGPETITGYFGGIGQPNEHALMWLDEFLYYYTNYGVKAALNFNAGTILLGFLLYRLGVDIEFKISVFFGSDNPYHAFWIMLAAKLFSREDGSSPLIGFNWSNSVNNQTMELTAQFRKGLGFEDVVRFEHHITETWKSIVKQPYNRRAELIQLADHVANISAKHEGGDPEMEPSLLHPSDILDYFREKKEVIDTGDWEALKLNFMHKVEAANNTARALTENGLSFVAAQNLHK
;
A
#
# COMPACT_ATOMS: atom_id res chain seq x y z
N LYS A 1 3.35 16.38 -20.07
CA LYS A 1 3.66 16.84 -18.69
C LYS A 1 3.84 15.59 -17.84
N SER A 2 4.79 15.57 -16.89
CA SER A 2 4.87 14.47 -15.92
C SER A 2 3.71 14.58 -14.92
N LEU A 3 3.07 13.45 -14.62
CA LEU A 3 1.98 13.32 -13.66
C LEU A 3 2.52 13.06 -12.26
N VAL A 4 1.88 13.68 -11.27
CA VAL A 4 2.04 13.39 -9.85
C VAL A 4 0.89 12.44 -9.44
N PRO A 5 1.19 11.26 -8.87
CA PRO A 5 0.17 10.31 -8.44
C PRO A 5 -0.84 10.93 -7.44
N GLY A 6 -2.10 10.51 -7.51
CA GLY A 6 -3.14 10.94 -6.56
C GLY A 6 -3.05 10.27 -5.17
N ARG A 7 -2.15 9.29 -4.99
CA ARG A 7 -1.94 8.59 -3.72
C ARG A 7 -0.48 8.18 -3.53
N PHE A 8 0.01 8.38 -2.31
CA PHE A 8 1.35 7.97 -1.87
C PHE A 8 1.28 6.98 -0.71
N ILE A 9 2.21 6.03 -0.66
CA ILE A 9 2.40 5.12 0.49
C ILE A 9 3.78 5.42 1.03
N LYS A 10 3.84 5.90 2.27
CA LYS A 10 5.10 6.23 2.94
C LYS A 10 5.54 5.06 3.80
N VAL A 11 6.75 4.59 3.54
CA VAL A 11 7.33 3.40 4.17
C VAL A 11 8.56 3.71 5.02
N ARG A 12 8.95 4.99 5.08
CA ARG A 12 10.03 5.51 5.91
C ARG A 12 9.69 5.39 7.39
N LYS A 13 10.70 5.14 8.23
CA LYS A 13 10.53 5.01 9.69
C LYS A 13 9.87 6.26 10.30
N MET A 14 8.82 6.06 11.10
CA MET A 14 8.03 7.16 11.70
C MET A 14 8.88 8.05 12.62
N LYS A 15 9.78 7.46 13.41
CA LYS A 15 10.66 8.23 14.30
C LYS A 15 11.58 9.19 13.57
N GLU A 16 12.17 8.76 12.46
CA GLU A 16 13.01 9.66 11.68
C GLU A 16 12.20 10.78 11.02
N GLN A 17 10.96 10.48 10.59
CA GLN A 17 10.06 11.48 10.02
C GLN A 17 9.61 12.51 11.07
N GLU A 18 9.42 12.09 12.32
CA GLU A 18 9.10 12.97 13.45
C GLU A 18 10.28 13.91 13.76
N GLU A 19 11.50 13.36 13.86
CA GLU A 19 12.73 14.12 14.15
C GLU A 19 13.07 15.16 13.07
N ASP A 20 12.88 14.81 11.79
CA ASP A 20 13.11 15.71 10.66
C ASP A 20 12.00 16.77 10.50
N GLY A 21 10.90 16.67 11.24
CA GLY A 21 9.72 17.54 11.07
C GLY A 21 8.92 17.27 9.79
N ASP A 22 9.11 16.10 9.17
CA ASP A 22 8.51 15.71 7.89
C ASP A 22 7.01 15.43 8.01
N LEU A 23 6.53 14.98 9.17
CA LEU A 23 5.14 14.58 9.37
C LEU A 23 4.15 15.72 9.01
N PRO A 24 4.21 16.92 9.62
CA PRO A 24 3.35 18.03 9.24
C PRO A 24 3.67 18.58 7.85
N ALA A 25 4.93 18.57 7.42
CA ALA A 25 5.35 19.08 6.12
C ALA A 25 4.74 18.26 4.97
N ILE A 26 4.77 16.93 5.07
CA ILE A 26 4.19 16.05 4.07
C ILE A 26 2.66 16.09 4.12
N ALA A 27 2.06 16.15 5.30
CA ALA A 27 0.60 16.34 5.41
C ALA A 27 0.14 17.59 4.65
N ALA A 28 0.82 18.72 4.86
CA ALA A 28 0.55 19.97 4.16
C ALA A 28 0.83 19.85 2.65
N ALA A 29 1.95 19.24 2.25
CA ALA A 29 2.29 19.02 0.85
C ALA A 29 1.20 18.20 0.13
N MET A 30 0.77 17.08 0.71
CA MET A 30 -0.28 16.23 0.12
C MET A 30 -1.61 16.99 -0.03
N GLN A 31 -1.96 17.84 0.93
CA GLN A 31 -3.12 18.72 0.84
C GLN A 31 -2.98 19.74 -0.31
N VAL A 32 -1.81 20.39 -0.44
CA VAL A 32 -1.53 21.32 -1.53
C VAL A 32 -1.64 20.62 -2.89
N LEU A 33 -1.10 19.41 -3.01
CA LEU A 33 -1.14 18.61 -4.24
C LEU A 33 -2.56 18.08 -4.56
N GLY A 34 -3.42 17.96 -3.55
CA GLY A 34 -4.70 17.25 -3.68
C GLY A 34 -4.50 15.75 -3.86
N ALA A 35 -3.54 15.18 -3.12
CA ALA A 35 -3.23 13.75 -3.10
C ALA A 35 -3.51 13.17 -1.71
N SER A 36 -3.83 11.88 -1.65
CA SER A 36 -3.95 11.13 -0.40
C SER A 36 -2.64 10.44 -0.02
N TYR A 37 -2.44 10.13 1.25
CA TYR A 37 -1.29 9.34 1.69
C TYR A 37 -1.62 8.46 2.90
N VAL A 38 -0.75 7.49 3.15
CA VAL A 38 -0.76 6.66 4.37
C VAL A 38 0.67 6.48 4.87
N GLU A 39 0.83 6.33 6.18
CA GLU A 39 2.10 6.03 6.84
C GLU A 39 2.27 4.53 7.10
N THR A 40 3.52 4.12 7.35
CA THR A 40 3.88 2.78 7.80
C THR A 40 4.54 2.91 9.18
N LEU A 41 3.94 2.30 10.20
CA LEU A 41 4.46 2.34 11.58
C LEU A 41 5.76 1.53 11.74
N ASP A 42 6.56 1.91 12.74
CA ASP A 42 7.88 1.31 13.00
C ASP A 42 7.77 -0.11 13.58
N THR A 43 6.66 -0.44 14.25
CA THR A 43 6.36 -1.73 14.92
C THR A 43 5.93 -2.85 13.96
N LYS A 44 6.46 -2.86 12.74
CA LYS A 44 6.19 -3.86 11.71
C LYS A 44 7.03 -5.14 11.85
N GLY A 45 7.60 -5.40 13.03
CA GLY A 45 8.28 -6.65 13.41
C GLY A 45 9.61 -6.97 12.70
N THR A 46 10.24 -5.98 12.07
CA THR A 46 11.57 -6.08 11.43
C THR A 46 12.70 -5.47 12.27
N ASP A 47 12.41 -5.11 13.53
CA ASP A 47 13.27 -4.48 14.53
C ASP A 47 14.04 -5.49 15.41
N GLY A 48 13.96 -6.78 15.09
CA GLY A 48 14.56 -7.86 15.87
C GLY A 48 13.69 -8.38 17.03
N SER A 49 12.46 -7.86 17.21
CA SER A 49 11.52 -8.30 18.26
C SER A 49 10.82 -9.63 17.95
N ASN A 50 10.88 -10.09 16.70
CA ASN A 50 10.28 -11.34 16.24
C ASN A 50 11.30 -12.51 16.31
N PRO A 51 11.13 -13.48 17.24
CA PRO A 51 12.07 -14.59 17.44
C PRO A 51 12.08 -15.61 16.29
N HIS A 52 11.19 -15.47 15.30
CA HIS A 52 11.19 -16.25 14.06
C HIS A 52 12.06 -15.65 12.94
N LEU A 53 12.67 -14.47 13.13
CA LEU A 53 13.39 -13.74 12.08
C LEU A 53 14.91 -13.63 12.36
N GLY A 54 15.72 -13.96 11.36
CA GLY A 54 17.19 -13.84 11.37
C GLY A 54 17.75 -12.71 10.49
N GLY A 55 16.89 -11.80 10.01
CA GLY A 55 17.24 -10.70 9.08
C GLY A 55 16.21 -10.51 7.95
N PRO A 56 16.27 -9.43 7.15
CA PRO A 56 15.40 -9.19 5.98
C PRO A 56 15.38 -10.35 4.98
N GLU A 57 16.47 -11.10 4.89
CA GLU A 57 16.61 -12.29 4.04
C GLU A 57 15.69 -13.43 4.49
N THR A 58 15.30 -13.47 5.77
CA THR A 58 14.38 -14.46 6.34
C THR A 58 12.95 -14.29 5.82
N ILE A 59 12.63 -13.10 5.27
CA ILE A 59 11.29 -12.72 4.80
C ILE A 59 11.06 -13.10 3.33
N THR A 60 12.06 -13.60 2.61
CA THR A 60 11.91 -13.96 1.19
C THR A 60 11.17 -15.30 0.96
N GLY A 61 10.06 -15.55 1.68
CA GLY A 61 9.26 -16.76 1.51
C GLY A 61 7.89 -16.91 2.19
N TYR A 62 7.44 -16.01 3.07
CA TYR A 62 6.18 -16.23 3.81
C TYR A 62 5.16 -15.11 3.59
N PHE A 63 4.34 -15.29 2.55
CA PHE A 63 3.07 -14.57 2.43
C PHE A 63 2.03 -15.19 3.38
N GLY A 64 1.32 -14.37 4.15
CA GLY A 64 0.41 -14.81 5.22
C GLY A 64 0.53 -14.01 6.54
N GLY A 65 1.40 -12.99 6.57
CA GLY A 65 1.73 -12.18 7.74
C GLY A 65 3.09 -12.55 8.33
N ILE A 66 3.74 -11.60 9.01
CA ILE A 66 5.11 -11.78 9.53
C ILE A 66 5.21 -12.69 10.77
N GLY A 67 4.06 -13.13 11.32
CA GLY A 67 3.96 -13.78 12.62
C GLY A 67 4.37 -12.82 13.75
N GLN A 68 3.42 -12.34 14.55
CA GLN A 68 3.74 -11.48 15.70
C GLN A 68 3.34 -12.18 17.00
N PRO A 69 4.08 -11.99 18.11
CA PRO A 69 3.65 -12.44 19.43
C PRO A 69 2.27 -11.88 19.79
N ASN A 70 1.51 -12.61 20.62
CA ASN A 70 0.12 -12.29 20.94
C ASN A 70 -0.08 -10.84 21.42
N GLU A 71 0.84 -10.34 22.25
CA GLU A 71 0.78 -9.01 22.86
C GLU A 71 0.96 -7.88 21.85
N HIS A 72 1.61 -8.13 20.70
CA HIS A 72 1.85 -7.10 19.69
C HIS A 72 0.56 -6.58 19.06
N ALA A 73 -0.50 -7.40 19.04
CA ALA A 73 -1.80 -6.94 18.58
C ALA A 73 -2.35 -5.82 19.48
N LEU A 74 -2.15 -5.92 20.80
CA LEU A 74 -2.55 -4.89 21.76
C LEU A 74 -1.59 -3.70 21.74
N MET A 75 -0.28 -3.94 21.58
CA MET A 75 0.69 -2.85 21.42
C MET A 75 0.42 -2.00 20.18
N TRP A 76 0.03 -2.62 19.05
CA TRP A 76 -0.39 -1.92 17.84
C TRP A 76 -1.63 -1.05 18.08
N LEU A 77 -2.58 -1.54 18.88
CA LEU A 77 -3.77 -0.79 19.28
C LEU A 77 -3.39 0.43 20.14
N ASP A 78 -2.54 0.24 21.15
CA ASP A 78 -2.07 1.31 22.03
C ASP A 78 -1.32 2.38 21.23
N GLU A 79 -0.43 1.98 20.31
CA GLU A 79 0.31 2.87 19.43
C GLU A 79 -0.63 3.66 18.50
N PHE A 80 -1.59 2.99 17.86
CA PHE A 80 -2.57 3.67 17.01
C PHE A 80 -3.39 4.69 17.81
N LEU A 81 -3.90 4.32 18.99
CA LEU A 81 -4.69 5.21 19.83
C LEU A 81 -3.87 6.40 20.32
N TYR A 82 -2.60 6.20 20.67
CA TYR A 82 -1.68 7.29 20.99
C TYR A 82 -1.59 8.29 19.83
N TYR A 83 -1.30 7.85 18.60
CA TYR A 83 -1.18 8.76 17.46
C TYR A 83 -2.51 9.37 17.02
N TYR A 84 -3.60 8.61 17.11
CA TYR A 84 -4.96 9.10 16.83
C TYR A 84 -5.34 10.25 17.78
N THR A 85 -5.14 10.07 19.08
CA THR A 85 -5.59 11.03 20.09
C THR A 85 -4.70 12.27 20.19
N ASN A 86 -3.38 12.10 20.02
CA ASN A 86 -2.44 13.21 20.17
C ASN A 86 -2.19 13.98 18.86
N TYR A 87 -2.35 13.33 17.70
CA TYR A 87 -1.96 13.90 16.40
C TYR A 87 -3.04 13.78 15.32
N GLY A 88 -4.17 13.11 15.59
CA GLY A 88 -5.25 12.96 14.62
C GLY A 88 -4.94 11.98 13.48
N VAL A 89 -3.97 11.07 13.66
CA VAL A 89 -3.69 10.01 12.68
C VAL A 89 -4.90 9.10 12.55
N LYS A 90 -5.48 8.99 11.34
CA LYS A 90 -6.68 8.17 11.10
C LYS A 90 -6.41 6.87 10.37
N ALA A 91 -5.41 6.82 9.50
CA ALA A 91 -5.20 5.71 8.57
C ALA A 91 -3.89 4.93 8.83
N ALA A 92 -3.96 3.60 8.83
CA ALA A 92 -2.80 2.71 9.00
C ALA A 92 -2.69 1.65 7.90
N LEU A 93 -1.45 1.27 7.52
CA LEU A 93 -1.20 0.06 6.74
C LEU A 93 -1.24 -1.15 7.67
N ASN A 94 -1.98 -2.19 7.29
CA ASN A 94 -2.18 -3.39 8.10
C ASN A 94 -1.98 -4.66 7.27
N PHE A 95 -1.49 -5.72 7.90
CA PHE A 95 -1.14 -6.98 7.23
C PHE A 95 -1.09 -8.19 8.15
N ASN A 96 -1.43 -8.05 9.43
CA ASN A 96 -1.58 -9.17 10.36
C ASN A 96 -3.09 -9.37 10.63
N ALA A 97 -3.56 -10.61 10.56
CA ALA A 97 -4.97 -10.94 10.75
C ALA A 97 -5.51 -10.46 12.11
N GLY A 98 -4.71 -10.54 13.18
CA GLY A 98 -5.10 -10.11 14.52
C GLY A 98 -5.33 -8.59 14.59
N THR A 99 -4.38 -7.80 14.09
CA THR A 99 -4.51 -6.33 14.06
C THR A 99 -5.59 -5.87 13.06
N ILE A 100 -5.86 -6.62 11.99
CA ILE A 100 -6.99 -6.36 11.09
C ILE A 100 -8.33 -6.50 11.85
N LEU A 101 -8.50 -7.58 12.62
CA LEU A 101 -9.70 -7.77 13.44
C LEU A 101 -9.83 -6.67 14.50
N LEU A 102 -8.74 -6.30 15.17
CA LEU A 102 -8.77 -5.22 16.15
C LEU A 102 -9.13 -3.88 15.50
N GLY A 103 -8.64 -3.59 14.29
CA GLY A 103 -9.05 -2.41 13.54
C GLY A 103 -10.57 -2.38 13.26
N PHE A 104 -11.17 -3.51 12.91
CA PHE A 104 -12.62 -3.63 12.75
C PHE A 104 -13.38 -3.40 14.06
N LEU A 105 -12.94 -4.02 15.15
CA LEU A 105 -13.58 -3.85 16.47
C LEU A 105 -13.48 -2.41 16.98
N LEU A 106 -12.31 -1.80 16.83
CA LEU A 106 -12.06 -0.42 17.24
C LEU A 106 -12.97 0.56 16.50
N TYR A 107 -13.16 0.34 15.19
CA TYR A 107 -14.10 1.12 14.39
C TYR A 107 -15.54 1.00 14.87
N ARG A 108 -15.96 -0.23 15.18
CA ARG A 108 -17.30 -0.52 15.71
C ARG A 108 -17.53 0.11 17.09
N LEU A 109 -16.48 0.29 17.89
CA LEU A 109 -16.53 0.98 19.19
C LEU A 109 -16.63 2.51 19.09
N GLY A 110 -16.53 3.08 17.88
CA GLY A 110 -16.73 4.52 17.65
C GLY A 110 -15.46 5.31 17.39
N VAL A 111 -14.29 4.68 17.30
CA VAL A 111 -13.06 5.35 16.86
C VAL A 111 -13.03 5.38 15.34
N ASP A 112 -12.78 6.55 14.74
CA ASP A 112 -12.74 6.71 13.28
C ASP A 112 -11.39 6.28 12.69
N ILE A 113 -11.01 5.01 12.93
CA ILE A 113 -9.86 4.37 12.30
C ILE A 113 -10.19 4.01 10.84
N GLU A 114 -9.20 4.19 9.98
CA GLU A 114 -9.13 3.64 8.63
C GLU A 114 -7.89 2.75 8.52
N PHE A 115 -7.95 1.72 7.69
CA PHE A 115 -6.77 0.95 7.34
C PHE A 115 -6.84 0.37 5.94
N LYS A 116 -5.67 0.07 5.38
CA LYS A 116 -5.54 -0.69 4.14
C LYS A 116 -4.75 -1.97 4.35
N ILE A 117 -5.07 -2.99 3.58
CA ILE A 117 -4.38 -4.27 3.60
C ILE A 117 -3.15 -4.23 2.69
N SER A 118 -2.00 -4.68 3.20
CA SER A 118 -0.74 -4.77 2.45
C SER A 118 -0.68 -5.98 1.53
N VAL A 119 0.19 -5.92 0.52
CA VAL A 119 0.49 -7.06 -0.37
C VAL A 119 1.08 -8.23 0.41
N PHE A 120 1.82 -7.95 1.49
CA PHE A 120 2.41 -8.94 2.39
C PHE A 120 1.37 -9.79 3.15
N PHE A 121 0.11 -9.35 3.22
CA PHE A 121 -0.96 -10.20 3.75
C PHE A 121 -1.25 -11.41 2.85
N GLY A 122 -0.91 -11.33 1.57
CA GLY A 122 -1.01 -12.46 0.64
C GLY A 122 -2.42 -12.73 0.13
N SER A 123 -3.27 -11.70 -0.02
CA SER A 123 -4.61 -11.87 -0.59
C SER A 123 -4.57 -12.28 -2.06
N ASP A 124 -4.66 -13.58 -2.32
CA ASP A 124 -4.35 -14.20 -3.61
C ASP A 124 -5.54 -14.81 -4.34
N ASN A 125 -6.73 -14.82 -3.73
CA ASN A 125 -7.92 -15.41 -4.33
C ASN A 125 -9.23 -14.76 -3.83
N PRO A 126 -10.36 -14.95 -4.55
CA PRO A 126 -11.65 -14.36 -4.17
C PRO A 126 -12.19 -14.86 -2.83
N TYR A 127 -11.88 -16.09 -2.42
CA TYR A 127 -12.36 -16.63 -1.13
C TYR A 127 -11.71 -15.88 0.05
N HIS A 128 -10.41 -15.60 -0.05
CA HIS A 128 -9.71 -14.81 0.97
C HIS A 128 -10.27 -13.38 1.05
N ALA A 129 -10.47 -12.73 -0.11
CA ALA A 129 -11.08 -11.41 -0.15
C ALA A 129 -12.52 -11.42 0.39
N PHE A 130 -13.30 -12.46 0.09
CA PHE A 130 -14.67 -12.62 0.59
C PHE A 130 -14.71 -12.72 2.11
N TRP A 131 -13.86 -13.56 2.72
CA TRP A 131 -13.78 -13.68 4.17
C TRP A 131 -13.47 -12.34 4.86
N ILE A 132 -12.50 -11.58 4.32
CA ILE A 132 -12.15 -10.27 4.86
C ILE A 132 -13.28 -9.26 4.69
N MET A 133 -13.95 -9.23 3.53
CA MET A 133 -15.08 -8.34 3.31
C MET A 133 -16.31 -8.71 4.15
N LEU A 134 -16.52 -10.00 4.45
CA LEU A 134 -17.55 -10.42 5.41
C LEU A 134 -17.26 -9.89 6.80
N ALA A 135 -16.01 -9.97 7.27
CA ALA A 135 -15.61 -9.39 8.55
C ALA A 135 -15.82 -7.86 8.55
N ALA A 136 -15.40 -7.18 7.48
CA ALA A 136 -15.63 -5.75 7.31
C ALA A 136 -17.12 -5.39 7.36
N LYS A 137 -17.99 -6.21 6.75
CA LYS A 137 -19.44 -6.01 6.78
C LYS A 137 -20.02 -6.26 8.17
N LEU A 138 -19.60 -7.33 8.85
CA LEU A 138 -20.06 -7.67 10.19
C LEU A 138 -19.81 -6.54 11.20
N PHE A 139 -18.67 -5.86 11.07
CA PHE A 139 -18.28 -4.76 11.96
C PHE A 139 -18.51 -3.36 11.38
N SER A 140 -19.26 -3.26 10.27
CA SER A 140 -19.65 -1.96 9.72
C SER A 140 -20.56 -1.17 10.69
N ARG A 141 -20.58 0.14 10.53
CA ARG A 141 -21.50 1.02 11.27
C ARG A 141 -22.88 1.04 10.58
N GLU A 142 -23.87 1.61 11.26
CA GLU A 142 -25.26 1.64 10.76
C GLU A 142 -25.42 2.46 9.48
N ASP A 143 -24.53 3.41 9.25
CA ASP A 143 -24.43 4.19 8.01
C ASP A 143 -23.80 3.40 6.84
N GLY A 144 -23.41 2.14 7.06
CA GLY A 144 -22.79 1.26 6.07
C GLY A 144 -21.29 1.45 5.88
N SER A 145 -20.66 2.37 6.61
CA SER A 145 -19.22 2.64 6.55
C SER A 145 -18.39 1.51 7.16
N SER A 146 -17.14 1.40 6.72
CA SER A 146 -16.18 0.38 7.14
C SER A 146 -14.77 0.98 7.24
N PRO A 147 -13.92 0.52 8.18
CA PRO A 147 -12.56 1.04 8.31
C PRO A 147 -11.63 0.52 7.20
N LEU A 148 -12.02 -0.51 6.44
CA LEU A 148 -11.20 -1.05 5.35
C LEU A 148 -11.33 -0.16 4.09
N ILE A 149 -10.37 0.74 3.89
CA ILE A 149 -10.40 1.73 2.78
C ILE A 149 -9.55 1.33 1.57
N GLY A 150 -8.78 0.24 1.65
CA GLY A 150 -7.91 -0.20 0.58
C GLY A 150 -7.47 -1.65 0.72
N PHE A 151 -7.39 -2.36 -0.41
CA PHE A 151 -7.11 -3.78 -0.46
C PHE A 151 -6.04 -4.04 -1.53
N ASN A 152 -4.79 -4.24 -1.12
CA ASN A 152 -3.76 -4.71 -2.04
C ASN A 152 -4.02 -6.18 -2.38
N TRP A 153 -3.98 -6.47 -3.67
CA TRP A 153 -3.90 -7.85 -4.15
C TRP A 153 -2.48 -8.40 -4.01
N SER A 154 -2.38 -9.69 -3.75
CA SER A 154 -1.15 -10.44 -4.00
C SER A 154 -0.73 -10.28 -5.46
N ASN A 155 0.58 -10.27 -5.71
CA ASN A 155 1.12 -10.18 -7.06
C ASN A 155 0.81 -11.40 -7.94
N SER A 156 0.26 -12.47 -7.36
CA SER A 156 -0.16 -13.72 -8.02
C SER A 156 -1.59 -13.74 -8.58
N VAL A 157 -2.43 -12.75 -8.26
CA VAL A 157 -3.83 -12.73 -8.75
C VAL A 157 -3.89 -12.49 -10.26
N ASN A 158 -5.06 -12.69 -10.87
CA ASN A 158 -5.36 -12.32 -12.25
C ASN A 158 -6.63 -11.45 -12.35
N ASN A 159 -6.99 -11.00 -13.56
CA ASN A 159 -8.19 -10.18 -13.80
C ASN A 159 -9.48 -10.84 -13.31
N GLN A 160 -9.66 -12.13 -13.59
CA GLN A 160 -10.85 -12.89 -13.14
C GLN A 160 -11.01 -12.86 -11.62
N THR A 161 -9.91 -12.91 -10.86
CA THR A 161 -9.93 -12.79 -9.40
C THR A 161 -10.51 -11.45 -8.95
N MET A 162 -10.08 -10.36 -9.60
CA MET A 162 -10.56 -9.01 -9.29
C MET A 162 -12.01 -8.81 -9.73
N GLU A 163 -12.41 -9.32 -10.90
CA GLU A 163 -13.78 -9.24 -11.42
C GLU A 163 -14.78 -9.98 -10.50
N LEU A 164 -14.47 -11.23 -10.13
CA LEU A 164 -15.31 -12.00 -9.20
C LEU A 164 -15.43 -11.30 -7.85
N THR A 165 -14.34 -10.73 -7.36
CA THR A 165 -14.34 -9.99 -6.10
C THR A 165 -15.14 -8.70 -6.20
N ALA A 166 -15.06 -7.98 -7.33
CA ALA A 166 -15.82 -6.76 -7.56
C ALA A 166 -17.34 -7.02 -7.43
N GLN A 167 -17.82 -8.18 -7.90
CA GLN A 167 -19.24 -8.56 -7.81
C GLN A 167 -19.73 -8.62 -6.36
N PHE A 168 -19.06 -9.37 -5.48
CA PHE A 168 -19.50 -9.45 -4.08
C PHE A 168 -19.12 -8.20 -3.27
N ARG A 169 -18.03 -7.49 -3.62
CA ARG A 169 -17.72 -6.17 -3.04
C ARG A 169 -18.90 -5.22 -3.24
N LYS A 170 -19.45 -5.18 -4.45
CA LYS A 170 -20.66 -4.42 -4.76
C LYS A 170 -21.87 -4.92 -3.99
N GLY A 171 -22.10 -6.24 -3.96
CA GLY A 171 -23.21 -6.84 -3.20
C GLY A 171 -23.19 -6.54 -1.70
N LEU A 172 -22.00 -6.33 -1.11
CA LEU A 172 -21.83 -5.94 0.29
C LEU A 172 -21.96 -4.43 0.53
N GLY A 173 -22.07 -3.61 -0.52
CA GLY A 173 -22.13 -2.14 -0.45
C GLY A 173 -20.77 -1.48 -0.32
N PHE A 174 -19.69 -2.13 -0.75
CA PHE A 174 -18.31 -1.66 -0.60
C PHE A 174 -17.66 -1.17 -1.89
N GLU A 175 -18.42 -1.00 -2.99
CA GLU A 175 -17.90 -0.55 -4.29
C GLU A 175 -17.14 0.78 -4.17
N ASP A 176 -17.67 1.74 -3.41
CA ASP A 176 -17.05 3.05 -3.17
C ASP A 176 -16.19 3.13 -1.89
N VAL A 177 -16.20 2.07 -1.08
CA VAL A 177 -15.51 2.04 0.23
C VAL A 177 -14.15 1.36 0.13
N VAL A 178 -14.12 0.15 -0.45
CA VAL A 178 -12.90 -0.68 -0.50
C VAL A 178 -12.25 -0.54 -1.88
N ARG A 179 -11.21 0.28 -1.96
CA ARG A 179 -10.44 0.44 -3.20
C ARG A 179 -9.57 -0.79 -3.46
N PHE A 180 -9.62 -1.32 -4.68
CA PHE A 180 -8.66 -2.32 -5.14
C PHE A 180 -7.35 -1.63 -5.52
N GLU A 181 -6.25 -2.03 -4.88
CA GLU A 181 -4.92 -1.52 -5.20
C GLU A 181 -4.14 -2.59 -5.96
N HIS A 182 -3.96 -2.36 -7.27
CA HIS A 182 -3.42 -3.32 -8.22
C HIS A 182 -1.98 -2.94 -8.60
N HIS A 183 -1.01 -3.82 -8.31
CA HIS A 183 0.39 -3.61 -8.69
C HIS A 183 0.54 -3.77 -10.20
N ILE A 184 1.00 -2.70 -10.85
CA ILE A 184 1.28 -2.64 -12.28
C ILE A 184 2.74 -2.96 -12.55
N THR A 185 3.63 -2.29 -11.84
CA THR A 185 5.06 -2.59 -11.80
C THR A 185 5.47 -2.82 -10.35
N GLU A 186 6.46 -3.68 -10.16
CA GLU A 186 7.01 -4.05 -8.86
C GLU A 186 8.52 -3.80 -8.85
N THR A 187 9.12 -3.75 -7.65
CA THR A 187 10.59 -3.59 -7.55
C THR A 187 11.30 -4.72 -8.28
N TRP A 188 12.45 -4.42 -8.89
CA TRP A 188 13.20 -5.38 -9.69
C TRP A 188 13.62 -6.61 -8.89
N LYS A 189 14.01 -6.41 -7.63
CA LYS A 189 14.48 -7.47 -6.74
C LYS A 189 13.45 -7.83 -5.66
N SER A 190 13.60 -9.05 -5.16
CA SER A 190 13.12 -9.51 -3.85
C SER A 190 11.60 -9.66 -3.61
N ILE A 191 10.72 -9.31 -4.55
CA ILE A 191 9.25 -9.46 -4.36
C ILE A 191 8.52 -10.26 -5.45
N VAL A 192 8.92 -10.15 -6.72
CA VAL A 192 8.26 -10.85 -7.85
C VAL A 192 9.28 -11.40 -8.84
N LYS A 193 8.83 -12.34 -9.67
CA LYS A 193 9.57 -12.74 -10.88
C LYS A 193 9.47 -11.63 -11.92
N GLN A 194 10.61 -11.25 -12.48
CA GLN A 194 10.71 -10.26 -13.54
C GLN A 194 10.76 -10.92 -14.94
N PRO A 195 10.34 -10.24 -16.02
CA PRO A 195 9.74 -8.91 -16.04
C PRO A 195 8.29 -8.90 -15.50
N TYR A 196 7.96 -7.91 -14.67
CA TYR A 196 6.64 -7.73 -14.08
C TYR A 196 6.01 -6.40 -14.54
N ASN A 197 5.12 -6.48 -15.52
CA ASN A 197 4.34 -5.33 -15.99
C ASN A 197 2.92 -5.75 -16.36
N ARG A 198 1.94 -5.30 -15.55
CA ARG A 198 0.52 -5.67 -15.65
C ARG A 198 -0.35 -4.55 -16.23
N ARG A 199 0.26 -3.64 -17.00
CA ARG A 199 -0.46 -2.50 -17.58
C ARG A 199 -1.57 -2.93 -18.54
N ALA A 200 -1.34 -3.97 -19.34
CA ALA A 200 -2.35 -4.54 -20.23
C ALA A 200 -3.54 -5.13 -19.44
N GLU A 201 -3.26 -5.76 -18.30
CA GLU A 201 -4.30 -6.31 -17.41
C GLU A 201 -5.17 -5.19 -16.83
N LEU A 202 -4.56 -4.09 -16.39
CA LEU A 202 -5.30 -2.91 -15.92
C LEU A 202 -6.23 -2.33 -16.99
N ILE A 203 -5.76 -2.21 -18.23
CA ILE A 203 -6.58 -1.68 -19.34
C ILE A 203 -7.83 -2.52 -19.56
N GLN A 204 -7.72 -3.85 -19.41
CA GLN A 204 -8.86 -4.76 -19.54
C GLN A 204 -9.86 -4.64 -18.40
N LEU A 205 -9.45 -4.17 -17.21
CA LEU A 205 -10.32 -4.08 -16.02
C LEU A 205 -10.95 -2.71 -15.82
N ALA A 206 -10.25 -1.64 -16.19
CA ALA A 206 -10.53 -0.29 -15.71
C ALA A 206 -11.83 0.33 -16.25
N ASP A 207 -12.46 -0.26 -17.27
CA ASP A 207 -13.76 0.18 -17.80
C ASP A 207 -14.97 -0.37 -17.02
N HIS A 208 -14.81 -1.48 -16.30
CA HIS A 208 -15.93 -2.17 -15.64
C HIS A 208 -15.68 -2.56 -14.17
N VAL A 209 -14.43 -2.50 -13.68
CA VAL A 209 -14.11 -2.63 -12.26
C VAL A 209 -13.90 -1.24 -11.65
N ALA A 210 -14.94 -0.73 -10.99
CA ALA A 210 -14.92 0.57 -10.32
C ALA A 210 -13.93 0.62 -9.14
N ASN A 211 -13.53 1.83 -8.73
CA ASN A 211 -12.69 2.08 -7.55
C ASN A 211 -11.43 1.17 -7.49
N ILE A 212 -10.64 1.27 -8.55
CA ILE A 212 -9.35 0.59 -8.73
C ILE A 212 -8.24 1.63 -8.84
N SER A 213 -7.08 1.37 -8.24
CA SER A 213 -5.88 2.17 -8.42
C SER A 213 -4.74 1.35 -8.97
N ALA A 214 -4.03 1.93 -9.94
CA ALA A 214 -2.75 1.46 -10.41
C ALA A 214 -1.65 1.82 -9.39
N LYS A 215 -0.91 0.82 -8.93
CA LYS A 215 0.19 0.96 -7.97
C LYS A 215 1.51 0.57 -8.64
N HIS A 216 2.55 1.34 -8.39
CA HIS A 216 3.88 1.14 -8.96
C HIS A 216 4.87 1.11 -7.82
N GLU A 217 5.69 0.07 -7.72
CA GLU A 217 6.76 -0.01 -6.72
C GLU A 217 8.15 0.06 -7.35
N GLY A 218 8.29 -0.35 -8.62
CA GLY A 218 9.49 -0.18 -9.45
C GLY A 218 9.22 0.57 -10.75
N GLY A 219 10.28 0.80 -11.53
CA GLY A 219 10.23 1.34 -12.89
C GLY A 219 9.72 0.32 -13.91
N ASP A 220 9.80 0.70 -15.20
CA ASP A 220 9.48 -0.22 -16.30
C ASP A 220 10.60 -1.30 -16.46
N PRO A 221 10.24 -2.57 -16.73
CA PRO A 221 11.20 -3.68 -16.79
C PRO A 221 12.32 -3.54 -17.81
N GLU A 222 12.14 -2.74 -18.86
CA GLU A 222 13.14 -2.50 -19.89
C GLU A 222 14.32 -1.66 -19.38
N MET A 223 14.11 -0.88 -18.33
CA MET A 223 15.08 0.09 -17.82
C MET A 223 15.78 -0.43 -16.55
N GLU A 224 15.04 -1.06 -15.62
CA GLU A 224 15.55 -1.55 -14.32
C GLU A 224 16.85 -2.38 -14.39
N PRO A 225 17.04 -3.32 -15.35
CA PRO A 225 18.27 -4.12 -15.45
C PRO A 225 19.52 -3.32 -15.82
N SER A 226 19.34 -2.12 -16.38
CA SER A 226 20.44 -1.24 -16.80
C SER A 226 20.95 -0.34 -15.68
N LEU A 227 20.22 -0.26 -14.57
CA LEU A 227 20.61 0.52 -13.40
C LEU A 227 21.76 -0.18 -12.67
N LEU A 228 22.72 0.63 -12.19
CA LEU A 228 23.74 0.15 -11.28
C LEU A 228 23.13 -0.38 -9.97
N HIS A 229 22.06 0.26 -9.51
CA HIS A 229 21.24 -0.15 -8.37
C HIS A 229 19.77 -0.33 -8.80
N PRO A 230 19.38 -1.52 -9.29
CA PRO A 230 17.98 -1.81 -9.60
C PRO A 230 17.12 -1.73 -8.34
N SER A 231 15.83 -1.40 -8.50
CA SER A 231 14.94 -1.22 -7.35
C SER A 231 14.79 -2.52 -6.55
N ASP A 232 14.79 -2.40 -5.23
CA ASP A 232 14.62 -3.52 -4.31
C ASP A 232 13.56 -3.16 -3.25
N ILE A 233 12.59 -4.04 -3.02
CA ILE A 233 11.60 -3.82 -1.96
C ILE A 233 12.27 -3.74 -0.58
N LEU A 234 13.46 -4.35 -0.43
CA LEU A 234 14.22 -4.35 0.81
C LEU A 234 14.78 -2.96 1.15
N ASP A 235 14.96 -2.07 0.16
CA ASP A 235 15.41 -0.69 0.41
C ASP A 235 14.40 0.10 1.28
N TYR A 236 13.13 -0.31 1.32
CA TYR A 236 12.10 0.31 2.17
C TYR A 236 12.29 0.06 3.67
N PHE A 237 13.19 -0.85 4.06
CA PHE A 237 13.46 -1.18 5.47
C PHE A 237 14.76 -0.57 5.99
N ARG A 238 15.55 0.04 5.11
CA ARG A 238 16.84 0.64 5.43
C ARG A 238 16.66 1.97 6.16
N GLU A 239 17.61 2.29 7.04
CA GLU A 239 17.65 3.57 7.73
C GLU A 239 18.20 4.68 6.82
N LYS A 240 17.74 5.92 6.99
CA LYS A 240 18.26 7.06 6.21
C LYS A 240 19.77 7.21 6.39
N LYS A 241 20.26 7.07 7.62
CA LYS A 241 21.68 7.15 7.93
C LYS A 241 22.48 6.11 7.16
N GLU A 242 22.01 4.86 7.18
CA GLU A 242 22.63 3.76 6.44
C GLU A 242 22.69 4.07 4.93
N VAL A 243 21.58 4.48 4.32
CA VAL A 243 21.50 4.84 2.89
C VAL A 243 22.50 5.95 2.52
N ILE A 244 22.68 6.95 3.38
CA ILE A 244 23.62 8.04 3.15
C ILE A 244 25.07 7.55 3.31
N ASP A 245 25.35 6.79 4.38
CA ASP A 245 26.69 6.29 4.70
C ASP A 245 27.20 5.30 3.64
N THR A 246 26.31 4.50 3.02
CA THR A 246 26.67 3.59 1.91
C THR A 246 26.74 4.29 0.55
N GLY A 247 26.28 5.54 0.45
CA GLY A 247 26.27 6.31 -0.80
C GLY A 247 25.11 6.00 -1.75
N ASP A 248 24.07 5.30 -1.29
CA ASP A 248 22.96 4.84 -2.14
C ASP A 248 21.88 5.91 -2.37
N TRP A 249 22.00 7.09 -1.75
CA TRP A 249 20.97 8.13 -1.81
C TRP A 249 20.57 8.54 -3.24
N GLU A 250 21.54 8.83 -4.11
CA GLU A 250 21.24 9.23 -5.50
C GLU A 250 20.70 8.05 -6.32
N ALA A 251 21.07 6.81 -5.99
CA ALA A 251 20.48 5.63 -6.60
C ALA A 251 18.99 5.53 -6.24
N LEU A 252 18.63 5.54 -4.95
CA LEU A 252 17.22 5.42 -4.53
C LEU A 252 16.34 6.55 -5.08
N LYS A 253 16.90 7.76 -5.20
CA LYS A 253 16.23 8.88 -5.88
C LYS A 253 15.99 8.59 -7.35
N LEU A 254 16.96 8.01 -8.06
CA LEU A 254 16.79 7.58 -9.45
C LEU A 254 15.72 6.49 -9.57
N ASN A 255 15.72 5.48 -8.69
CA ASN A 255 14.66 4.46 -8.65
C ASN A 255 13.27 5.10 -8.48
N PHE A 256 13.14 6.09 -7.58
CA PHE A 256 11.89 6.83 -7.41
C PHE A 256 11.45 7.55 -8.70
N MET A 257 12.38 8.19 -9.41
CA MET A 257 12.06 8.87 -10.67
C MET A 257 11.58 7.90 -11.75
N HIS A 258 12.13 6.69 -11.82
CA HIS A 258 11.66 5.67 -12.75
C HIS A 258 10.30 5.07 -12.37
N LYS A 259 9.98 4.98 -11.08
CA LYS A 259 8.63 4.67 -10.61
C LYS A 259 7.62 5.74 -11.06
N VAL A 260 7.98 7.02 -11.00
CA VAL A 260 7.16 8.12 -11.54
C VAL A 260 6.97 8.00 -13.06
N GLU A 261 8.03 7.64 -13.79
CA GLU A 261 7.96 7.40 -15.23
C GLU A 261 7.02 6.23 -15.59
N ALA A 262 7.11 5.11 -14.87
CA ALA A 262 6.22 3.97 -15.07
C ALA A 262 4.74 4.31 -14.82
N ALA A 263 4.46 5.18 -13.84
CA ALA A 263 3.13 5.72 -13.59
C ALA A 263 2.63 6.58 -14.76
N ASN A 264 3.49 7.42 -15.34
CA ASN A 264 3.17 8.21 -16.53
C ASN A 264 2.87 7.33 -17.75
N ASN A 265 3.65 6.25 -17.95
CA ASN A 265 3.43 5.31 -19.05
C ASN A 265 2.10 4.56 -18.88
N THR A 266 1.71 4.21 -17.64
CA THR A 266 0.38 3.65 -17.37
C THR A 266 -0.74 4.66 -17.68
N ALA A 267 -0.61 5.90 -17.26
CA ALA A 267 -1.61 6.94 -17.54
C ALA A 267 -1.78 7.21 -19.04
N ARG A 268 -0.67 7.20 -19.80
CA ARG A 268 -0.70 7.28 -21.27
C ARG A 268 -1.46 6.10 -21.87
N ALA A 269 -1.16 4.88 -21.45
CA ALA A 269 -1.80 3.69 -21.99
C ALA A 269 -3.31 3.65 -21.68
N LEU A 270 -3.74 4.15 -20.51
CA LEU A 270 -5.17 4.34 -20.21
C LEU A 270 -5.80 5.35 -21.18
N THR A 271 -5.17 6.52 -21.36
CA THR A 271 -5.65 7.56 -22.29
C THR A 271 -5.78 7.06 -23.73
N GLU A 272 -4.77 6.35 -24.22
CA GLU A 272 -4.74 5.77 -25.57
C GLU A 272 -5.88 4.75 -25.80
N ASN A 273 -6.38 4.14 -24.73
CA ASN A 273 -7.52 3.22 -24.76
C ASN A 273 -8.84 3.90 -24.36
N GLY A 274 -8.90 5.24 -24.34
CA GLY A 274 -10.12 5.99 -24.04
C GLY A 274 -10.54 5.98 -22.57
N LEU A 275 -9.65 5.56 -21.66
CA LEU A 275 -9.89 5.48 -20.23
C LEU A 275 -9.35 6.72 -19.53
N SER A 276 -10.08 7.17 -18.51
CA SER A 276 -9.67 8.28 -17.65
C SER A 276 -8.93 7.76 -16.40
N PHE A 277 -8.22 8.67 -15.72
CA PHE A 277 -7.55 8.37 -14.46
C PHE A 277 -7.56 9.61 -13.57
N VAL A 278 -7.32 9.41 -12.27
CA VAL A 278 -7.21 10.49 -11.29
C VAL A 278 -5.74 10.65 -10.88
N ALA A 279 -5.16 11.81 -11.19
CA ALA A 279 -3.86 12.26 -10.69
C ALA A 279 -4.04 13.22 -9.51
N ALA A 280 -2.95 13.78 -8.97
CA ALA A 280 -3.00 14.83 -7.95
C ALA A 280 -3.83 16.04 -8.43
N GLN A 281 -5.03 16.22 -7.89
CA GLN A 281 -6.09 17.02 -8.52
C GLN A 281 -5.77 18.52 -8.54
N ASN A 282 -4.99 19.02 -7.58
CA ASN A 282 -4.66 20.45 -7.53
C ASN A 282 -3.50 20.83 -8.44
N LEU A 283 -2.69 19.85 -8.88
CA LEU A 283 -1.58 20.08 -9.81
C LEU A 283 -1.94 19.86 -11.28
N HIS A 284 -2.94 19.04 -11.56
CA HIS A 284 -3.27 18.59 -12.91
C HIS A 284 -4.69 18.99 -13.32
N LYS A 285 -5.04 20.26 -13.06
CA LYS A 285 -6.29 20.89 -13.54
C LYS A 285 -6.30 21.07 -15.06
#